data_AF-A0A7W1PBK0-F1
#
_entry.id   AF-A0A7W1PBK0-F1
#
_cell.length_a   1.000
_cell.length_b   1.000
_cell.length_c   1.000
_cell.angle_alpha   90.00
_cell.angle_beta   90.00
_cell.angle_gamma   90.00
#
_symmetry.space_group_name_H-M   'P 1'
#
loop_
_entity.id
_entity.type
_entity.pdbx_description
1 polymer ?
#
loop_
_entity_poly.entity_id
_entity_poly.type
_entity_poly.pdbx_seq_one_letter_code
_entity_poly.pdbx_strand_id
1 'polypeptide(L)' 'ARISGPIPLPTRIQRWTVLRSPHVDKKSREQFELKTHKRVIVILDSRPQTIDALTKLDLPAGVDVEIKVD' A
#
# COMPACT_ATOMS: atom_id res chain seq x y z
N ALA A 1 -23.77 -6.74 3.82
CA ALA A 1 -23.19 -5.69 2.96
C ALA A 1 -22.78 -6.32 1.65
N ARG A 2 -23.12 -5.70 0.51
CA ARG A 2 -22.59 -6.12 -0.79
C ARG A 2 -21.21 -5.49 -0.95
N ILE A 3 -20.18 -6.32 -0.84
CA ILE A 3 -18.78 -5.89 -0.89
C ILE A 3 -18.27 -6.17 -2.30
N SER A 4 -17.77 -5.14 -2.98
CA SER A 4 -16.88 -5.37 -4.12
C SER A 4 -15.48 -5.60 -3.55
N GLY A 5 -14.88 -6.72 -3.93
CA GLY A 5 -13.71 -7.30 -3.29
C GLY A 5 -12.46 -6.39 -3.31
N PRO A 6 -11.34 -6.86 -2.75
CA PRO A 6 -10.09 -6.11 -2.75
C PRO A 6 -9.55 -6.04 -4.18
N ILE A 7 -9.89 -4.95 -4.88
CA ILE A 7 -9.43 -4.69 -6.24
C ILE A 7 -7.95 -4.28 -6.16
N PRO A 8 -7.04 -4.99 -6.86
CA PRO A 8 -5.64 -4.61 -6.90
C PRO A 8 -5.48 -3.36 -7.76
N LEU A 9 -4.98 -2.28 -7.15
CA LEU A 9 -4.56 -1.11 -7.90
C LEU A 9 -3.11 -1.28 -8.39
N PRO A 10 -2.71 -0.53 -9.44
CA PRO A 10 -1.34 -0.55 -9.92
C PRO A 10 -0.34 -0.31 -8.78
N THR A 11 0.62 -1.21 -8.65
CA THR A 11 1.68 -1.12 -7.65
C THR A 11 2.66 -0.03 -8.08
N ARG A 12 2.95 0.92 -7.19
CA ARG A 12 3.97 1.93 -7.45
C ARG A 12 5.33 1.31 -7.16
N ILE A 13 6.21 1.29 -8.15
CA ILE A 13 7.58 0.77 -8.04
C ILE A 13 8.53 1.95 -8.08
N GLN A 14 9.18 2.26 -6.96
CA GLN A 14 10.26 3.24 -6.89
C GLN A 14 11.59 2.49 -6.95
N ARG A 15 12.46 2.86 -7.89
CA ARG A 15 13.77 2.23 -8.08
C ARG A 15 14.85 3.27 -7.88
N TRP A 16 15.89 2.90 -7.13
CA TRP A 16 17.04 3.75 -6.90
C TRP A 16 18.32 2.94 -7.05
N THR A 17 19.29 3.58 -7.70
CA THR A 17 20.62 3.02 -7.93
C THR A 17 21.64 3.83 -7.16
N VAL A 18 22.41 3.19 -6.28
CA VAL A 18 23.45 3.83 -5.48
C VAL A 18 24.81 3.23 -5.84
N LEU A 19 25.88 4.02 -5.71
CA LEU A 19 27.24 3.48 -5.83
C LEU A 19 27.60 2.72 -4.56
N ARG A 20 28.09 1.49 -4.73
CA ARG A 20 28.59 0.71 -3.60
C ARG A 20 29.93 1.25 -3.09
N SER A 21 30.80 1.62 -4.03
CA SER A 21 32.15 2.10 -3.68
C SER A 21 32.13 3.58 -3.32
N PRO A 22 32.84 3.98 -2.25
CA PRO A 22 33.00 5.39 -1.92
C PRO A 22 33.91 6.14 -2.91
N HIS A 23 34.74 5.45 -3.73
CA HIS A 23 35.66 6.09 -4.66
C HIS A 23 35.94 5.26 -5.93
N VAL A 24 36.14 5.94 -7.08
CA VAL A 24 36.49 5.43 -8.43
C VAL A 24 35.49 4.46 -9.10
N ASP A 25 34.95 3.45 -8.41
CA ASP A 25 34.28 2.31 -9.06
C ASP A 25 32.84 2.59 -9.52
N LYS A 26 32.66 3.31 -10.64
CA LYS A 26 31.33 3.68 -11.18
C LYS A 26 30.47 2.51 -11.67
N LYS A 27 31.11 1.38 -12.02
CA LYS A 27 30.43 0.14 -12.49
C LYS A 27 29.87 -0.68 -11.32
N SER A 28 30.39 -0.48 -10.11
CA SER A 28 29.90 -1.14 -8.90
C SER A 28 28.67 -0.38 -8.37
N ARG A 29 27.47 -0.85 -8.73
CA ARG A 29 26.19 -0.23 -8.38
C ARG A 29 25.29 -1.22 -7.65
N GLU A 30 24.55 -0.70 -6.69
CA GLU A 30 23.46 -1.42 -6.02
C GLU A 30 22.12 -0.87 -6.48
N GLN A 31 21.19 -1.79 -6.72
CA GLN A 31 19.84 -1.49 -7.16
C GLN A 31 18.91 -1.89 -6.03
N PHE A 32 18.11 -0.95 -5.54
CA PHE A 32 17.04 -1.26 -4.61
C PHE A 32 15.71 -0.78 -5.17
N GLU A 33 14.63 -1.39 -4.70
CA GLU A 33 13.28 -0.99 -5.06
C GLU A 33 12.38 -0.95 -3.82
N LEU A 34 11.46 0.02 -3.81
CA LEU A 34 10.34 0.07 -2.88
C LEU A 34 9.05 -0.16 -3.68
N LYS A 35 8.33 -1.22 -3.34
CA LYS A 35 7.03 -1.56 -3.94
C LYS A 35 5.91 -1.17 -2.99
N THR A 36 5.11 -0.18 -3.38
CA THR A 36 3.90 0.20 -2.64
C THR A 36 2.70 -0.44 -3.31
N HIS A 37 2.13 -1.46 -2.65
CA HIS A 37 0.90 -2.12 -3.09
C HIS A 37 -0.32 -1.35 -2.60
N LYS A 38 -1.26 -1.08 -3.50
CA LYS A 38 -2.53 -0.42 -3.17
C LYS A 38 -3.68 -1.38 -3.44
N ARG A 39 -4.64 -1.44 -2.52
CA ARG A 39 -5.87 -2.23 -2.66
C ARG A 39 -7.05 -1.36 -2.28
N VAL A 40 -8.15 -1.50 -3.01
CA VAL A 40 -9.41 -0.79 -2.73
C VAL A 40 -10.48 -1.82 -2.42
N ILE A 41 -11.25 -1.56 -1.36
CA ILE A 41 -12.44 -2.32 -1.00
C ILE A 41 -13.61 -1.34 -1.11
N VAL A 42 -14.63 -1.69 -1.90
CA VAL A 42 -15.82 -0.84 -2.08
C VAL A 42 -16.99 -1.49 -1.36
N ILE A 43 -17.59 -0.77 -0.42
CA ILE A 43 -18.76 -1.20 0.34
C ILE A 43 -19.97 -0.46 -0.21
N LEU A 44 -20.90 -1.17 -0.86
CA LEU A 44 -22.05 -0.55 -1.53
C LEU A 44 -23.22 -0.20 -0.59
N ASP A 45 -23.30 -0.85 0.57
CA ASP A 45 -24.33 -0.63 1.60
C ASP A 45 -23.63 -0.51 2.95
N SER A 46 -23.32 0.73 3.35
CA SER A 46 -22.64 1.06 4.60
C SER A 46 -23.66 1.32 5.70
N ARG A 47 -23.87 0.33 6.58
CA ARG A 47 -24.63 0.54 7.82
C ARG A 47 -23.74 1.18 8.88
N PRO A 48 -24.27 2.00 9.81
CA PRO A 48 -23.47 2.64 10.85
C PRO A 48 -22.71 1.63 11.72
N GLN A 49 -23.32 0.47 11.99
CA GLN A 49 -22.67 -0.65 12.70
C GLN A 49 -21.44 -1.20 11.96
N THR A 50 -21.39 -1.12 10.63
CA THR A 50 -20.27 -1.61 9.82
C THR A 50 -19.10 -0.62 9.84
N ILE A 51 -19.36 0.68 9.93
CA ILE A 51 -18.30 1.71 10.06
C ILE A 51 -17.58 1.55 11.40
N ASP A 52 -18.35 1.38 12.49
CA ASP A 52 -17.79 1.15 13.82
C ASP A 52 -17.01 -0.15 13.95
N ALA A 53 -17.37 -1.17 13.16
CA ALA A 53 -16.64 -2.44 13.13
C ALA A 53 -15.31 -2.32 12.35
N LEU A 54 -15.24 -1.45 11.34
CA LEU A 54 -14.03 -1.26 10.53
C LEU A 54 -12.96 -0.45 11.25
N THR A 55 -13.36 0.53 12.06
CA THR A 55 -12.41 1.34 12.86
C THR A 55 -11.83 0.56 14.04
N LYS A 56 -12.56 -0.43 14.55
CA LYS A 56 -12.14 -1.31 15.66
C LYS A 56 -11.32 -2.52 15.20
N LEU A 57 -11.09 -2.66 13.90
CA LEU A 57 -10.44 -3.84 13.35
C LEU A 57 -8.92 -3.72 13.52
N ASP A 58 -8.31 -4.69 14.19
CA ASP A 58 -6.86 -4.72 14.40
C ASP A 58 -6.14 -5.04 13.09
N LEU A 59 -5.58 -4.00 12.48
CA LEU A 59 -4.75 -4.11 11.29
C LEU A 59 -3.29 -4.30 11.70
N PRO A 60 -2.50 -5.09 10.94
CA PRO A 60 -1.09 -5.28 11.24
C PRO A 60 -0.31 -3.96 11.09
N ALA A 61 0.63 -3.72 12.00
CA ALA A 61 1.51 -2.56 11.97
C ALA A 61 2.36 -2.56 10.69
N GLY A 62 1.95 -1.77 9.69
CA GLY A 62 2.57 -1.74 8.36
C GLY A 62 1.57 -1.61 7.20
N VAL A 63 0.27 -1.69 7.49
CA VAL A 63 -0.79 -1.38 6.51
C VAL A 63 -1.39 -0.03 6.84
N ASP A 64 -1.38 0.87 5.87
CA ASP A 64 -2.06 2.17 5.94
C ASP A 64 -3.46 2.06 5.33
N VAL A 65 -4.47 2.64 5.97
CA VAL A 65 -5.88 2.57 5.57
C VAL A 65 -6.47 3.96 5.49
N GLU A 66 -7.00 4.31 4.32
CA GLU A 66 -7.73 5.55 4.06
C GLU A 66 -9.20 5.22 3.82
N ILE A 67 -10.11 5.78 4.63
CA ILE A 67 -11.56 5.62 4.47
C ILE A 67 -12.10 6.89 3.82
N LYS A 68 -12.74 6.75 2.65
CA LYS A 68 -13.48 7.81 1.98
C LYS A 68 -14.97 7.49 2.03
N VAL A 69 -15.76 8.46 2.48
CA VAL A 69 -17.22 8.39 2.51
C VAL A 69 -17.70 9.37 1.44
N ASP A 70 -18.50 8.87 0.49
CA ASP A 70 -19.24 9.69 -0.48
C ASP A 70 -20.59 10.12 0.11
#